data_AF-A0A2W6TMK7-F1
#
_entry.id   AF-A0A2W6TMK7-F1
#
_cell.length_a   1.000
_cell.length_b   1.000
_cell.length_c   1.000
_cell.angle_alpha   90.00
_cell.angle_beta   90.00
_cell.angle_gamma   90.00
#
_symmetry.space_group_name_H-M   'P 1'
#
loop_
_entity.id
_entity.type
_entity.pdbx_description
1 polymer ?
#
loop_
_entity_poly.entity_id
_entity_poly.type
_entity_poly.pdbx_seq_one_letter_code
_entity_poly.pdbx_strand_id
1 'polypeptide(L)'
;MENKLLLPLLKAGLLNIGDSDERLDNIEKSIIDLEALLKENLDFLPSYTLVALDPNINSSEPVIIEVEDIISEHWKALRAKFTETPVQIIRSVIINALYNIGLENVKIARIIYLTAINLYPFLKFKKEKPVIELMINELGDIAEKNAVEEWALSKEIPKIATPKLEIKGLTVGDIEVDREELENGLLIAIKNNPSTGHGSNHGGASTWGTHFADKGSESIANAIEGSLKKLEDSISPSSISDPINNFFNEFKNSLNQALNKSFSSIQSVERRSKLLWWKETLYSPSLKNSYRSVNEIQQAIIIANDLYNQLPSIVPVSVDYLLRDTLLLLN
;
A
#
# COMPACT_ATOMS: atom_id res chain seq x y z
N MET A 1 14.06 10.09 13.60
CA MET A 1 14.68 10.24 12.27
C MET A 1 15.69 11.37 12.38
N GLU A 2 16.86 11.29 11.73
CA GLU A 2 17.84 12.39 11.81
C GLU A 2 17.33 13.59 11.02
N ASN A 3 17.14 14.74 11.67
CA ASN A 3 16.59 15.96 11.06
C ASN A 3 17.61 16.62 10.12
N LYS A 4 17.64 16.20 8.86
CA LYS A 4 18.67 16.63 7.89
C LYS A 4 18.68 18.14 7.61
N LEU A 5 17.56 18.85 7.77
CA LEU A 5 17.47 20.28 7.51
C LEU A 5 17.78 21.17 8.72
N LEU A 6 17.84 20.65 9.95
CA LEU A 6 18.10 21.47 11.14
C LEU A 6 19.45 22.20 11.07
N LEU A 7 20.53 21.48 10.76
CA LEU A 7 21.85 22.09 10.64
C LEU A 7 21.93 23.10 9.47
N PRO A 8 21.42 22.81 8.26
CA PRO A 8 21.28 23.80 7.19
C PRO A 8 20.49 25.05 7.61
N LEU A 9 19.39 24.92 8.34
CA LEU A 9 18.55 26.03 8.81
C LEU A 9 19.23 26.88 9.88
N LEU A 10 19.98 26.25 10.80
CA LEU A 10 20.86 26.93 11.75
C LEU A 10 21.91 27.78 11.02
N LYS A 11 22.59 27.19 10.03
CA LYS A 11 23.61 27.87 9.22
C LYS A 11 23.03 29.01 8.38
N ALA A 12 21.80 28.86 7.89
CA ALA A 12 21.09 29.91 7.16
C ALA A 12 20.60 31.04 8.08
N GLY A 13 20.61 30.84 9.40
CA GLY A 13 20.18 31.81 10.40
C GLY A 13 18.67 31.91 10.61
N LEU A 14 17.90 30.91 10.15
CA LEU A 14 16.45 30.86 10.31
C LEU A 14 16.09 30.34 11.70
N LEU A 15 16.87 29.36 12.18
CA LEU A 15 16.69 28.76 13.49
C LEU A 15 17.68 29.38 14.48
N ASN A 16 17.39 30.58 15.00
CA ASN A 16 18.27 31.24 15.98
C ASN A 16 17.88 30.91 17.43
N ILE A 17 18.31 29.75 17.92
CA ILE A 17 17.99 29.27 19.28
C ILE A 17 19.07 29.61 20.33
N GLY A 18 20.24 30.07 19.88
CA GLY A 18 21.44 30.31 20.68
C GLY A 18 22.12 29.01 21.12
N ASP A 19 23.13 29.13 21.99
CA ASP A 19 23.96 27.98 22.42
C ASP A 19 23.29 27.21 23.56
N SER A 20 22.36 26.31 23.24
CA SER A 20 21.68 25.47 24.23
C SER A 20 21.15 24.19 23.59
N ASP A 21 21.74 23.05 23.94
CA ASP A 21 21.32 21.73 23.46
C ASP A 21 19.89 21.39 23.89
N GLU A 22 19.47 21.84 25.07
CA GLU A 22 18.09 21.69 25.55
C GLU A 22 17.07 22.37 24.61
N ARG A 23 17.40 23.55 24.07
CA ARG A 23 16.50 24.22 23.11
C ARG A 23 16.45 23.49 21.79
N LEU A 24 17.56 22.88 21.38
CA LEU A 24 17.58 22.05 20.17
C LEU A 24 16.68 20.82 20.35
N ASP A 25 16.80 20.12 21.47
CA ASP A 25 15.94 18.97 21.82
C ASP A 25 14.44 19.36 21.85
N ASN A 26 14.11 20.53 22.41
CA ASN A 26 12.73 21.03 22.38
C ASN A 26 12.22 21.27 20.95
N ILE A 27 13.06 21.81 20.06
CA ILE A 27 12.70 22.02 18.65
C ILE A 27 12.52 20.67 17.94
N GLU A 28 13.39 19.69 18.20
CA GLU A 28 13.26 18.34 17.62
C GLU A 28 11.95 17.66 18.04
N LYS A 29 11.57 17.76 19.31
CA LYS A 29 10.28 17.25 19.80
C LYS A 29 9.09 17.96 19.14
N SER A 30 9.17 19.28 18.99
CA SER A 30 8.14 20.07 18.31
C SER A 30 7.98 19.68 16.84
N ILE A 31 9.10 19.36 16.16
CA ILE A 31 9.08 18.84 14.79
C ILE A 31 8.35 17.50 14.75
N ILE A 32 8.67 16.57 15.65
CA ILE A 32 8.03 15.24 15.71
C ILE A 32 6.51 15.35 15.91
N ASP A 33 6.07 16.22 16.81
CA ASP A 33 4.64 16.41 17.07
C ASP A 33 3.92 17.03 15.86
N LEU A 34 4.56 18.01 15.19
CA LEU A 34 4.03 18.58 13.96
C LEU A 34 4.00 17.55 12.81
N GLU A 35 5.00 16.69 12.70
CA GLU A 35 5.01 15.60 11.72
C GLU A 35 3.83 14.65 11.93
N ALA A 36 3.55 14.27 13.18
CA ALA A 36 2.42 13.42 13.52
C ALA A 36 1.09 14.07 13.10
N LEU A 37 0.89 15.35 13.45
CA LEU A 37 -0.29 16.13 13.07
C LEU A 37 -0.49 16.15 11.54
N LEU A 38 0.57 16.45 10.78
CA LEU A 38 0.49 16.58 9.33
C LEU A 38 0.33 15.23 8.61
N LYS A 39 0.84 14.12 9.17
CA LYS A 39 0.62 12.77 8.63
C LYS A 39 -0.84 12.34 8.78
N GLU A 40 -1.51 12.75 9.85
CA GLU A 40 -2.93 12.47 10.09
C GLU A 40 -3.85 13.39 9.28
N ASN A 41 -3.43 14.62 9.01
CA ASN A 41 -4.24 15.67 8.39
C ASN A 41 -3.64 16.16 7.06
N LEU A 42 -3.70 15.34 6.02
CA LEU A 42 -3.09 15.64 4.71
C LEU A 42 -3.63 16.93 4.06
N ASP A 43 -4.86 17.34 4.37
CA ASP A 43 -5.48 18.55 3.83
C ASP A 43 -4.82 19.84 4.37
N PHE A 44 -4.00 19.75 5.42
CA PHE A 44 -3.23 20.88 5.95
C PHE A 44 -1.95 21.13 5.17
N LEU A 45 -1.42 20.13 4.48
CA LEU A 45 -0.13 20.24 3.79
C LEU A 45 -0.03 21.44 2.84
N PRO A 46 -1.06 21.82 2.05
CA PRO A 46 -0.96 22.99 1.19
C PRO A 46 -0.75 24.30 1.97
N SER A 47 -1.55 24.58 3.00
CA SER A 47 -1.43 25.82 3.78
C SER A 47 -0.09 25.90 4.51
N TYR A 48 0.33 24.80 5.15
CA TYR A 48 1.63 24.72 5.82
C TYR A 48 2.79 24.90 4.84
N THR A 49 2.69 24.34 3.64
CA THR A 49 3.70 24.52 2.59
C THR A 49 3.80 25.98 2.17
N LEU A 50 2.68 26.66 1.92
CA LEU A 50 2.68 28.08 1.53
C LEU A 50 3.27 28.97 2.63
N VAL A 51 2.90 28.73 3.88
CA VAL A 51 3.41 29.45 5.06
C VAL A 51 4.90 29.20 5.28
N ALA A 52 5.36 27.97 5.11
CA ALA A 52 6.77 27.61 5.18
C ALA A 52 7.60 28.38 4.14
N LEU A 53 7.07 28.52 2.93
CA LEU A 53 7.78 29.12 1.81
C LEU A 53 7.76 30.65 1.79
N ASP A 54 6.82 31.32 2.47
CA ASP A 54 6.76 32.78 2.47
C ASP A 54 7.74 33.40 3.50
N PRO A 55 8.85 34.05 3.07
CA PRO A 55 9.79 34.70 3.99
C PRO A 55 9.21 35.92 4.72
N ASN A 56 8.09 36.47 4.25
CA ASN A 56 7.46 37.67 4.79
C ASN A 56 6.09 37.39 5.42
N ILE A 57 5.81 36.14 5.79
CA ILE A 57 4.53 35.75 6.38
C ILE A 57 4.23 36.56 7.65
N ASN A 58 2.95 36.92 7.82
CA ASN A 58 2.51 37.67 8.99
C ASN A 58 2.51 36.79 10.25
N SER A 59 2.89 37.34 11.40
CA SER A 59 2.88 36.62 12.68
C SER A 59 1.48 36.22 13.16
N SER A 60 0.42 36.80 12.58
CA SER A 60 -0.99 36.52 12.90
C SER A 60 -1.60 35.44 11.99
N GLU A 61 -0.80 34.87 11.08
CA GLU A 61 -1.24 33.76 10.23
C GLU A 61 -1.64 32.55 11.11
N PRO A 62 -2.84 31.95 10.94
CA PRO A 62 -3.30 30.86 11.78
C PRO A 62 -2.31 29.70 11.94
N VAL A 63 -1.64 29.29 10.85
CA VAL A 63 -0.62 28.22 10.89
C VAL A 63 0.57 28.60 11.77
N ILE A 64 0.97 29.88 11.80
CA ILE A 64 2.06 30.35 12.65
C ILE A 64 1.68 30.25 14.12
N ILE A 65 0.45 30.62 14.47
CA ILE A 65 -0.07 30.56 15.84
C ILE A 65 -0.14 29.09 16.30
N GLU A 66 -0.72 28.22 15.48
CA GLU A 66 -0.88 26.80 15.79
C GLU A 66 0.47 26.11 16.04
N VAL A 67 1.47 26.40 15.21
CA VAL A 67 2.81 25.82 15.39
C VAL A 67 3.56 26.45 16.56
N GLU A 68 3.33 27.73 16.87
CA GLU A 68 3.85 28.36 18.10
C GLU A 68 3.33 27.65 19.36
N ASP A 69 2.06 27.24 19.36
CA ASP A 69 1.45 26.49 20.46
C ASP A 69 2.13 25.12 20.63
N ILE A 70 2.34 24.37 19.54
CA ILE A 70 3.09 23.10 19.56
C ILE A 70 4.49 23.29 20.13
N ILE A 71 5.21 24.33 19.69
CA ILE A 71 6.57 24.61 20.20
C ILE A 71 6.53 24.95 21.69
N SER A 72 5.50 25.67 22.14
CA SER A 72 5.36 26.12 23.52
C SER A 72 5.10 24.98 24.52
N GLU A 73 4.61 23.83 24.05
CA GLU A 73 4.48 22.62 24.88
C GLU A 73 5.83 22.10 25.36
N HIS A 74 6.85 22.16 24.49
CA HIS A 74 8.22 21.73 24.80
C HIS A 74 9.11 22.87 25.29
N TRP A 75 8.95 24.08 24.73
CA TRP A 75 9.75 25.25 25.07
C TRP A 75 8.92 26.37 25.70
N LYS A 76 8.49 26.16 26.95
CA LYS A 76 7.67 27.12 27.72
C LYS A 76 8.25 28.52 27.86
N ALA A 77 9.58 28.65 27.77
CA ALA A 77 10.28 29.93 27.84
C ALA A 77 10.44 30.66 26.49
N LEU A 78 9.79 30.18 25.41
CA LEU A 78 9.91 30.77 24.07
C LEU A 78 9.59 32.27 24.07
N ARG A 79 8.41 32.66 24.58
CA ARG A 79 7.98 34.07 24.69
C ARG A 79 8.76 34.90 25.70
N ALA A 80 9.38 34.25 26.68
CA ALA A 80 10.29 34.95 27.60
C ALA A 80 11.60 35.34 26.91
N LYS A 81 12.04 34.55 25.92
CA LYS A 81 13.23 34.84 25.12
C LYS A 81 12.94 35.74 23.92
N PHE A 82 11.79 35.59 23.27
CA PHE A 82 11.40 36.38 22.11
C PHE A 82 10.16 37.22 22.44
N THR A 83 10.34 38.54 22.50
CA THR A 83 9.24 39.48 22.77
C THR A 83 8.21 39.48 21.64
N GLU A 84 8.68 39.44 20.40
CA GLU A 84 7.87 39.27 19.19
C GLU A 84 7.73 37.78 18.84
N THR A 85 6.68 37.44 18.08
CA THR A 85 6.50 36.06 17.58
C THR A 85 7.70 35.64 16.75
N PRO A 86 8.39 34.54 17.12
CA PRO A 86 9.62 34.11 16.45
C PRO A 86 9.31 33.38 15.13
N VAL A 87 8.74 34.10 14.16
CA VAL A 87 8.23 33.56 12.88
C VAL A 87 9.27 32.69 12.16
N GLN A 88 10.55 33.06 12.18
CA GLN A 88 11.60 32.29 11.49
C GLN A 88 11.90 30.94 12.16
N ILE A 89 11.80 30.86 13.50
CA ILE A 89 11.93 29.60 14.23
C ILE A 89 10.74 28.71 13.90
N ILE A 90 9.53 29.28 13.94
CA ILE A 90 8.27 28.58 13.62
C ILE A 90 8.32 28.02 12.19
N ARG A 91 8.67 28.86 11.20
CA ARG A 91 8.87 28.43 9.81
C ARG A 91 9.91 27.32 9.69
N SER A 92 11.01 27.38 10.44
CA SER A 92 12.05 26.33 10.44
C SER A 92 11.52 24.98 10.92
N VAL A 93 10.64 24.98 11.93
CA VAL A 93 9.95 23.77 12.41
C VAL A 93 9.05 23.21 11.31
N ILE A 94 8.25 24.07 10.67
CA ILE A 94 7.36 23.66 9.56
C ILE A 94 8.17 23.07 8.39
N ILE A 95 9.25 23.74 7.97
CA ILE A 95 10.12 23.28 6.86
C ILE A 95 10.70 21.89 7.16
N ASN A 96 11.20 21.66 8.38
CA ASN A 96 11.72 20.33 8.76
C ASN A 96 10.63 19.28 8.74
N ALA A 97 9.50 19.56 9.38
CA ALA A 97 8.40 18.60 9.46
C ALA A 97 7.94 18.20 8.05
N LEU A 98 7.65 19.18 7.17
CA LEU A 98 7.24 18.94 5.78
C LEU A 98 8.28 18.13 5.00
N TYR A 99 9.56 18.46 5.13
CA TYR A 99 10.62 17.73 4.46
C TYR A 99 10.72 16.27 4.93
N ASN A 100 10.72 16.03 6.24
CA ASN A 100 10.83 14.68 6.80
C ASN A 100 9.66 13.80 6.37
N ILE A 101 8.42 14.29 6.52
CA ILE A 101 7.23 13.51 6.11
C ILE A 101 7.14 13.32 4.60
N GLY A 102 7.65 14.29 3.82
CA GLY A 102 7.72 14.21 2.37
C GLY A 102 8.69 13.11 1.91
N LEU A 103 9.85 12.99 2.54
CA LEU A 103 10.82 11.93 2.22
C LEU A 103 10.27 10.51 2.46
N GLU A 104 9.39 10.35 3.45
CA GLU A 104 8.82 9.06 3.81
C GLU A 104 7.65 8.63 2.90
N ASN A 105 6.91 9.58 2.34
CA ASN A 105 5.66 9.30 1.66
C ASN A 105 5.52 10.08 0.35
N VAL A 106 5.49 9.32 -0.75
CA VAL A 106 5.37 9.84 -2.12
C VAL A 106 4.15 10.75 -2.30
N LYS A 107 3.00 10.42 -1.70
CA LYS A 107 1.79 11.25 -1.81
C LYS A 107 1.99 12.60 -1.12
N ILE A 108 2.65 12.61 0.04
CA ILE A 108 2.95 13.83 0.80
C ILE A 108 3.96 14.69 0.06
N ALA A 109 5.07 14.10 -0.42
CA ALA A 109 6.06 14.79 -1.25
C ALA A 109 5.42 15.53 -2.43
N ARG A 110 4.47 14.86 -3.11
CA ARG A 110 3.74 15.44 -4.24
C ARG A 110 2.88 16.62 -3.87
N ILE A 111 2.12 16.55 -2.77
CA ILE A 111 1.27 17.66 -2.34
C ILE A 111 2.15 18.88 -2.03
N ILE A 112 3.25 18.67 -1.30
CA ILE A 112 4.20 19.74 -0.95
C ILE A 112 4.82 20.33 -2.21
N TYR A 113 5.39 19.50 -3.09
CA TYR A 113 6.06 19.94 -4.31
C TYR A 113 5.13 20.71 -5.26
N LEU A 114 3.94 20.17 -5.56
CA LEU A 114 2.98 20.78 -6.49
C LEU A 114 2.39 22.08 -5.92
N THR A 115 2.26 22.18 -4.60
CA THR A 115 1.90 23.43 -3.93
C THR A 115 3.02 24.46 -4.04
N ALA A 116 4.26 24.02 -3.81
CA ALA A 116 5.44 24.87 -3.79
C ALA A 116 5.78 25.46 -5.17
N ILE A 117 5.75 24.65 -6.23
CA ILE A 117 6.41 24.99 -7.50
C ILE A 117 5.77 26.16 -8.26
N ASN A 118 4.47 26.39 -8.05
CA ASN A 118 3.77 27.52 -8.67
C ASN A 118 4.11 28.86 -7.99
N LEU A 119 4.47 28.82 -6.70
CA LEU A 119 4.79 30.00 -5.92
C LEU A 119 6.30 30.29 -5.90
N TYR A 120 7.12 29.23 -5.84
CA TYR A 120 8.58 29.30 -5.68
C TYR A 120 9.28 30.32 -6.59
N PRO A 121 9.01 30.41 -7.91
CA PRO A 121 9.68 31.36 -8.80
C PRO A 121 9.46 32.84 -8.45
N PHE A 122 8.39 33.15 -7.71
CA PHE A 122 8.00 34.51 -7.37
C PHE A 122 8.45 34.94 -5.97
N LEU A 123 8.97 34.00 -5.17
CA LEU A 123 9.40 34.25 -3.80
C LEU A 123 10.84 34.78 -3.75
N LYS A 124 11.04 35.78 -2.89
CA LYS A 124 12.36 36.42 -2.69
C LYS A 124 13.04 35.85 -1.45
N PHE A 125 13.63 34.67 -1.61
CA PHE A 125 14.42 34.04 -0.58
C PHE A 125 15.73 34.81 -0.32
N LYS A 126 16.16 34.85 0.95
CA LYS A 126 17.46 35.40 1.36
C LYS A 126 18.45 34.26 1.59
N LYS A 127 18.97 34.12 2.81
CA LYS A 127 19.91 33.06 3.21
C LYS A 127 19.28 31.66 3.22
N GLU A 128 17.95 31.57 3.27
CA GLU A 128 17.20 30.31 3.27
C GLU A 128 17.12 29.63 1.90
N LYS A 129 17.44 30.35 0.81
CA LYS A 129 17.28 29.85 -0.56
C LYS A 129 17.87 28.44 -0.76
N PRO A 130 19.12 28.15 -0.34
CA PRO A 130 19.71 26.82 -0.57
C PRO A 130 18.96 25.70 0.16
N VAL A 131 18.40 25.98 1.34
CA VAL A 131 17.63 25.01 2.12
C VAL A 131 16.29 24.71 1.45
N ILE A 132 15.61 25.78 1.00
CA ILE A 132 14.34 25.65 0.29
C ILE A 132 14.52 24.93 -1.06
N GLU A 133 15.57 25.27 -1.81
CA GLU A 133 15.91 24.58 -3.06
C GLU A 133 16.20 23.10 -2.84
N LEU A 134 16.93 22.75 -1.77
CA LEU A 134 17.17 21.35 -1.42
C LEU A 134 15.86 20.60 -1.18
N MET A 135 14.97 21.16 -0.33
CA MET A 135 13.67 20.57 -0.03
C MET A 135 12.82 20.40 -1.30
N ILE A 136 12.68 21.45 -2.10
CA ILE A 136 11.82 21.42 -3.31
C ILE A 136 12.38 20.45 -4.34
N ASN A 137 13.70 20.41 -4.54
CA ASN A 137 14.31 19.51 -5.51
C ASN A 137 14.17 18.04 -5.10
N GLU A 138 14.48 17.68 -3.85
CA GLU A 138 14.39 16.28 -3.42
C GLU A 138 12.94 15.78 -3.38
N LEU A 139 12.00 16.58 -2.87
CA LEU A 139 10.58 16.21 -2.91
C LEU A 139 10.04 16.20 -4.35
N GLY A 140 10.54 17.09 -5.20
CA GLY A 140 10.26 17.12 -6.63
C GLY A 140 10.76 15.88 -7.36
N ASP A 141 11.97 15.40 -7.06
CA ASP A 141 12.52 14.18 -7.64
C ASP A 141 11.68 12.95 -7.25
N ILE A 142 11.20 12.88 -6.00
CA ILE A 142 10.27 11.83 -5.55
C ILE A 142 8.95 11.91 -6.32
N ALA A 143 8.39 13.11 -6.42
CA ALA A 143 7.13 13.37 -7.12
C ALA A 143 7.21 13.01 -8.61
N GLU A 144 8.28 13.46 -9.28
CA GLU A 144 8.50 13.24 -10.71
C GLU A 144 8.80 11.77 -11.00
N LYS A 145 9.64 11.11 -10.20
CA LYS A 145 9.90 9.67 -10.36
C LYS A 145 8.60 8.87 -10.29
N ASN A 146 7.74 9.17 -9.31
CA ASN A 146 6.44 8.51 -9.20
C ASN A 146 5.53 8.78 -10.41
N ALA A 147 5.48 10.03 -10.88
CA ALA A 147 4.69 10.39 -12.05
C ALA A 147 5.21 9.70 -13.33
N VAL A 148 6.53 9.64 -13.53
CA VAL A 148 7.16 8.93 -14.65
C VAL A 148 6.88 7.43 -14.60
N GLU A 149 6.93 6.82 -13.41
CA GLU A 149 6.61 5.40 -13.22
C GLU A 149 5.14 5.09 -13.57
N GLU A 150 4.19 5.92 -13.14
CA GLU A 150 2.78 5.75 -13.49
C GLU A 150 2.55 5.88 -15.00
N TRP A 151 3.26 6.80 -15.64
CA TRP A 151 3.16 7.03 -17.07
C TRP A 151 4.01 6.07 -17.90
N ALA A 152 4.83 5.23 -17.28
CA ALA A 152 5.75 4.34 -17.98
C ALA A 152 4.99 3.26 -18.75
N LEU A 153 5.60 2.82 -19.85
CA LEU A 153 5.17 1.62 -20.56
C LEU A 153 5.75 0.40 -19.84
N SER A 154 4.91 -0.61 -19.60
CA SER A 154 5.43 -1.90 -19.16
C SER A 154 6.28 -2.48 -20.29
N LYS A 155 7.58 -2.62 -20.06
CA LYS A 155 8.51 -3.28 -20.99
C LYS A 155 8.42 -4.80 -20.92
N GLU A 156 7.84 -5.33 -19.85
CA GLU A 156 7.70 -6.76 -19.64
C GLU A 156 6.40 -7.26 -20.28
N ILE A 157 6.52 -8.35 -21.03
CA ILE A 157 5.37 -9.15 -21.43
C ILE A 157 4.82 -9.79 -20.15
N PRO A 158 3.56 -9.50 -19.77
CA PRO A 158 2.98 -10.05 -18.56
C PRO A 158 2.93 -11.58 -18.69
N LYS A 159 3.66 -12.26 -17.81
CA LYS A 159 3.65 -13.72 -17.72
C LYS A 159 2.63 -14.13 -16.68
N ILE A 160 1.72 -15.01 -17.07
CA ILE A 160 0.84 -15.70 -16.14
C ILE A 160 1.63 -16.89 -15.60
N ALA A 161 1.88 -16.89 -14.30
CA ALA A 161 2.41 -18.04 -13.61
C ALA A 161 1.31 -19.11 -13.53
N THR A 162 1.64 -20.32 -13.96
CA THR A 162 0.80 -21.50 -13.76
C THR A 162 1.33 -22.21 -12.51
N PRO A 163 0.72 -22.00 -11.33
CA PRO A 163 1.15 -22.71 -10.14
C PRO A 163 1.03 -24.21 -10.35
N LYS A 164 1.85 -25.00 -9.68
CA LYS A 164 1.76 -26.46 -9.77
C LYS A 164 0.75 -26.95 -8.74
N LEU A 165 -0.26 -27.70 -9.18
CA LEU A 165 -1.15 -28.38 -8.25
C LEU A 165 -0.43 -29.59 -7.66
N GLU A 166 -0.04 -29.50 -6.38
CA GLU A 166 0.53 -30.61 -5.63
C GLU A 166 -0.46 -31.08 -4.57
N ILE A 167 -1.13 -32.19 -4.83
CA ILE A 167 -1.98 -32.85 -3.83
C ILE A 167 -1.05 -33.59 -2.87
N LYS A 168 -0.93 -33.08 -1.64
CA LYS A 168 -0.14 -33.67 -0.55
C LYS A 168 -1.10 -34.19 0.52
N GLY A 169 -0.79 -35.34 1.13
CA GLY A 169 -1.61 -35.91 2.21
C GLY A 169 -2.65 -36.95 1.79
N LEU A 170 -2.61 -37.45 0.55
CA LEU A 170 -3.20 -38.74 0.21
C LEU A 170 -2.24 -39.84 0.65
N THR A 171 -2.16 -40.06 1.96
CA THR A 171 -1.41 -41.17 2.54
C THR A 171 -2.42 -42.19 3.01
N VAL A 172 -2.62 -43.24 2.21
CA VAL A 172 -3.26 -44.46 2.72
C VAL A 172 -2.26 -45.08 3.67
N GLY A 173 -2.46 -44.91 4.98
CA GLY A 173 -1.65 -45.61 5.99
C GLY A 173 -1.82 -47.12 5.87
N ASP A 174 -0.95 -47.90 6.52
CA ASP A 174 -1.12 -49.34 6.60
C ASP A 174 -2.45 -49.65 7.30
N ILE A 175 -3.42 -50.15 6.54
CA ILE A 175 -4.73 -50.55 7.07
C ILE A 175 -4.54 -51.89 7.78
N GLU A 176 -4.25 -51.84 9.06
CA GLU A 176 -4.15 -53.04 9.89
C GLU A 176 -5.49 -53.36 10.54
N VAL A 177 -5.89 -54.62 10.41
CA VAL A 177 -6.99 -55.22 11.18
C VAL A 177 -6.49 -55.40 12.61
N ASP A 178 -7.26 -54.94 13.60
CA ASP A 178 -6.97 -55.20 15.01
C ASP A 178 -7.14 -56.71 15.28
N ARG A 179 -6.01 -57.42 15.25
CA ARG A 179 -5.99 -58.87 15.41
C ARG A 179 -6.41 -59.29 16.79
N GLU A 180 -6.09 -58.50 17.81
CA GLU A 180 -6.41 -58.82 19.20
C GLU A 180 -7.92 -58.68 19.43
N GLU A 181 -8.55 -57.62 18.90
CA GLU A 181 -10.00 -57.45 18.96
C GLU A 181 -10.74 -58.55 18.18
N LEU A 182 -10.29 -58.87 16.96
CA LEU A 182 -10.87 -59.94 16.15
C LEU A 182 -10.71 -61.32 16.81
N GLU A 183 -9.53 -61.63 17.34
CA GLU A 183 -9.26 -62.87 18.05
C GLU A 183 -10.15 -63.00 19.28
N ASN A 184 -10.28 -61.94 20.08
CA ASN A 184 -11.18 -61.93 21.24
C ASN A 184 -12.65 -62.11 20.84
N GLY A 185 -13.10 -61.50 19.74
CA GLY A 185 -14.45 -61.68 19.20
C GLY A 185 -14.71 -63.12 18.74
N LEU A 186 -13.74 -63.74 18.05
CA LEU A 186 -13.81 -65.14 17.64
C LEU A 186 -13.75 -66.10 18.85
N LEU A 187 -12.97 -65.78 19.88
CA LEU A 187 -12.93 -66.51 21.14
C LEU A 187 -14.27 -66.42 21.90
N ILE A 188 -15.02 -65.32 21.76
CA ILE A 188 -16.39 -65.22 22.27
C ILE A 188 -17.32 -66.11 21.45
N ALA A 189 -17.18 -66.11 20.12
CA ALA A 189 -18.03 -66.90 19.23
C ALA A 189 -17.95 -68.41 19.50
N ILE A 190 -16.78 -68.93 19.90
CA ILE A 190 -16.59 -70.35 20.20
C ILE A 190 -17.08 -70.77 21.60
N LYS A 191 -17.39 -69.82 22.49
CA LYS A 191 -17.90 -70.14 23.84
C LYS A 191 -19.29 -70.79 23.76
N ASN A 192 -19.69 -71.41 24.87
CA ASN A 192 -21.03 -71.96 24.98
C ASN A 192 -22.06 -70.84 24.84
N ASN A 193 -23.16 -71.12 24.15
CA ASN A 193 -24.24 -70.15 24.02
C ASN A 193 -24.74 -69.77 25.43
N PRO A 194 -24.67 -68.49 25.85
CA PRO A 194 -24.98 -68.09 27.22
C PRO A 194 -26.46 -68.30 27.60
N SER A 195 -27.35 -68.36 26.61
CA SER A 195 -28.78 -68.60 26.83
C SER A 195 -29.13 -70.09 26.99
N THR A 196 -28.31 -71.00 26.45
CA THR A 196 -28.64 -72.45 26.45
C THR A 196 -27.55 -73.34 27.08
N GLY A 197 -26.38 -72.79 27.40
CA GLY A 197 -25.24 -73.51 27.98
C GLY A 197 -24.55 -74.51 27.04
N HIS A 198 -25.00 -74.64 25.79
CA HIS A 198 -24.52 -75.62 24.82
C HIS A 198 -23.19 -75.17 24.18
N GLY A 199 -22.20 -76.07 24.15
CA GLY A 199 -20.87 -75.85 23.55
C GLY A 199 -20.67 -76.51 22.19
N SER A 200 -19.43 -76.44 21.70
CA SER A 200 -19.00 -76.89 20.36
C SER A 200 -19.24 -78.37 20.03
N ASN A 201 -19.49 -79.21 21.05
CA ASN A 201 -19.84 -80.62 20.88
C ASN A 201 -21.23 -80.85 20.26
N HIS A 202 -22.04 -79.80 20.14
CA HIS A 202 -23.34 -79.83 19.48
C HIS A 202 -23.22 -79.21 18.07
N GLY A 203 -22.46 -79.81 17.16
CA GLY A 203 -22.22 -79.25 15.82
C GLY A 203 -23.49 -79.07 14.95
N GLY A 204 -23.38 -78.27 13.88
CA GLY A 204 -24.44 -78.07 12.88
C GLY A 204 -25.39 -76.89 13.17
N ALA A 205 -26.65 -76.97 12.71
CA ALA A 205 -27.72 -75.97 12.93
C ALA A 205 -28.24 -75.93 14.38
N SER A 206 -27.38 -76.24 15.34
CA SER A 206 -27.67 -76.16 16.76
C SER A 206 -27.69 -74.71 17.22
N THR A 207 -28.18 -74.49 18.44
CA THR A 207 -28.14 -73.17 19.09
C THR A 207 -26.70 -72.66 19.29
N TRP A 208 -25.71 -73.55 19.32
CA TRP A 208 -24.29 -73.18 19.33
C TRP A 208 -23.81 -72.74 17.94
N GLY A 209 -24.15 -73.48 16.87
CA GLY A 209 -23.78 -73.09 15.51
C GLY A 209 -24.38 -71.74 15.08
N THR A 210 -25.61 -71.46 15.51
CA THR A 210 -26.25 -70.15 15.32
C THR A 210 -25.53 -69.05 16.10
N HIS A 211 -25.13 -69.32 17.35
CA HIS A 211 -24.38 -68.37 18.17
C HIS A 211 -22.98 -68.07 17.61
N PHE A 212 -22.26 -69.10 17.16
CA PHE A 212 -20.96 -68.96 16.52
C PHE A 212 -21.06 -68.16 15.22
N ALA A 213 -22.06 -68.46 14.37
CA ALA A 213 -22.28 -67.71 13.14
C ALA A 213 -22.62 -66.24 13.40
N ASP A 214 -23.51 -65.96 14.36
CA ASP A 214 -23.88 -64.60 14.78
C ASP A 214 -22.66 -63.83 15.30
N LYS A 215 -22.01 -64.31 16.36
CA LYS A 215 -20.88 -63.61 17.00
C LYS A 215 -19.63 -63.57 16.13
N GLY A 216 -19.37 -64.61 15.35
CA GLY A 216 -18.23 -64.68 14.44
C GLY A 216 -18.37 -63.71 13.26
N SER A 217 -19.56 -63.64 12.65
CA SER A 217 -19.84 -62.68 11.58
C SER A 217 -19.85 -61.24 12.08
N GLU A 218 -20.41 -60.98 13.27
CA GLU A 218 -20.35 -59.67 13.94
C GLU A 218 -18.90 -59.21 14.19
N SER A 219 -18.04 -60.10 14.70
CA SER A 219 -16.64 -59.77 14.97
C SER A 219 -15.85 -59.48 13.69
N ILE A 220 -16.10 -60.23 12.61
CA ILE A 220 -15.47 -59.99 11.30
C ILE A 220 -15.98 -58.68 10.69
N ALA A 221 -17.29 -58.41 10.76
CA ALA A 221 -17.88 -57.17 10.27
C ALA A 221 -17.29 -55.96 11.00
N ASN A 222 -17.22 -56.00 12.33
CA ASN A 222 -16.63 -54.93 13.14
C ASN A 222 -15.15 -54.69 12.80
N ALA A 223 -14.38 -55.76 12.58
CA ALA A 223 -12.98 -55.65 12.17
C ALA A 223 -12.83 -54.98 10.78
N ILE A 224 -13.67 -55.35 9.82
CA ILE A 224 -13.67 -54.74 8.47
C ILE A 224 -14.14 -53.28 8.52
N GLU A 225 -15.25 -53.00 9.21
CA GLU A 225 -15.79 -51.65 9.37
C GLU A 225 -14.81 -50.73 10.09
N GLY A 226 -14.13 -51.23 11.13
CA GLY A 226 -13.08 -50.50 11.83
C GLY A 226 -11.89 -50.16 10.93
N SER A 227 -11.44 -51.11 10.10
CA SER A 227 -10.39 -50.87 9.10
C SER A 227 -10.83 -49.88 8.00
N LEU A 228 -12.07 -49.96 7.51
CA LEU A 228 -12.61 -49.01 6.53
C LEU A 228 -12.78 -47.61 7.11
N LYS A 229 -13.18 -47.49 8.38
CA LYS A 229 -13.27 -46.20 9.07
C LYS A 229 -11.91 -45.54 9.24
N LYS A 230 -10.86 -46.31 9.58
CA LYS A 230 -9.48 -45.81 9.61
C LYS A 230 -9.02 -45.31 8.22
N LEU A 231 -9.47 -45.96 7.15
CA LEU A 231 -9.21 -45.50 5.78
C LEU A 231 -9.94 -44.18 5.47
N GLU A 232 -11.22 -44.08 5.82
CA GLU A 232 -12.00 -42.84 5.67
C GLU A 232 -11.37 -41.69 6.45
N ASP A 233 -10.99 -41.91 7.71
CA ASP A 233 -10.31 -40.93 8.56
C ASP A 233 -8.93 -40.52 8.01
N SER A 234 -8.26 -41.40 7.26
CA SER A 234 -6.97 -41.11 6.61
C SER A 234 -7.10 -40.23 5.35
N ILE A 235 -8.30 -40.12 4.77
CA ILE A 235 -8.58 -39.30 3.60
C ILE A 235 -9.44 -38.11 4.03
N SER A 236 -8.79 -37.07 4.56
CA SER A 236 -9.50 -35.83 4.87
C SER A 236 -9.94 -35.12 3.57
N PRO A 237 -11.19 -34.62 3.47
CA PRO A 237 -11.61 -33.73 2.39
C PRO A 237 -10.68 -32.53 2.19
N SER A 238 -10.08 -32.04 3.28
CA SER A 238 -9.12 -30.92 3.25
C SER A 238 -7.83 -31.23 2.48
N SER A 239 -7.39 -32.50 2.48
CA SER A 239 -6.21 -32.95 1.73
C SER A 239 -6.37 -32.79 0.21
N ILE A 240 -7.60 -32.65 -0.28
CA ILE A 240 -7.92 -32.41 -1.70
C ILE A 240 -8.39 -30.97 -1.92
N SER A 241 -9.28 -30.45 -1.07
CA SER A 241 -9.83 -29.11 -1.26
C SER A 241 -8.79 -28.01 -1.08
N ASP A 242 -7.87 -28.14 -0.12
CA ASP A 242 -6.94 -27.06 0.22
C ASP A 242 -5.88 -26.85 -0.88
N PRO A 243 -5.22 -27.89 -1.42
CA PRO A 243 -4.33 -27.73 -2.57
C PRO A 243 -5.03 -27.12 -3.79
N ILE A 244 -6.29 -27.49 -4.06
CA ILE A 244 -7.09 -26.95 -5.17
C ILE A 244 -7.38 -25.46 -4.93
N ASN A 245 -7.84 -25.10 -3.73
CA ASN A 245 -8.12 -23.71 -3.37
C ASN A 245 -6.86 -22.84 -3.44
N ASN A 246 -5.73 -23.35 -2.95
CA ASN A 246 -4.44 -22.67 -3.04
C ASN A 246 -4.01 -22.45 -4.48
N PHE A 247 -4.12 -23.47 -5.34
CA PHE A 247 -3.85 -23.34 -6.77
C PHE A 247 -4.71 -22.24 -7.41
N PHE A 248 -6.02 -22.23 -7.15
CA PHE A 248 -6.91 -21.21 -7.73
C PHE A 248 -6.61 -19.80 -7.21
N ASN A 249 -6.25 -19.67 -5.92
CA ASN A 249 -5.86 -18.39 -5.34
C ASN A 249 -4.57 -17.85 -5.96
N GLU A 250 -3.53 -18.69 -6.08
CA GLU A 250 -2.27 -18.32 -6.72
C GLU A 250 -2.47 -17.98 -8.20
N PHE A 251 -3.24 -18.79 -8.93
CA PHE A 251 -3.56 -18.54 -10.33
C PHE A 251 -4.33 -17.23 -10.51
N LYS A 252 -5.36 -16.99 -9.69
CA LYS A 252 -6.14 -15.74 -9.68
C LYS A 252 -5.24 -14.55 -9.41
N ASN A 253 -4.34 -14.64 -8.43
CA ASN A 253 -3.39 -13.57 -8.12
C ASN A 253 -2.46 -13.28 -9.30
N SER A 254 -1.92 -14.32 -9.93
CA SER A 254 -1.05 -14.14 -11.10
C SER A 254 -1.80 -13.56 -12.30
N LEU A 255 -3.02 -14.04 -12.57
CA LEU A 255 -3.88 -13.51 -13.62
C LEU A 255 -4.20 -12.02 -13.37
N ASN A 256 -4.60 -11.65 -12.16
CA ASN A 256 -4.88 -10.27 -11.79
C ASN A 256 -3.65 -9.37 -11.98
N GLN A 257 -2.47 -9.82 -11.56
CA GLN A 257 -1.22 -9.08 -11.77
C GLN A 257 -0.90 -8.90 -13.25
N ALA A 258 -1.04 -9.96 -14.06
CA ALA A 258 -0.80 -9.92 -15.49
C ALA A 258 -1.78 -8.98 -16.23
N LEU A 259 -3.06 -9.04 -15.87
CA LEU A 259 -4.09 -8.15 -16.41
C LEU A 259 -3.85 -6.70 -16.00
N ASN A 260 -3.58 -6.43 -14.72
CA ASN A 260 -3.30 -5.07 -14.25
C ASN A 260 -2.09 -4.46 -14.95
N LYS A 261 -1.00 -5.22 -15.14
CA LYS A 261 0.17 -4.78 -15.92
C LYS A 261 -0.18 -4.50 -17.39
N SER A 262 -1.06 -5.30 -17.98
CA SER A 262 -1.51 -5.12 -19.37
C SER A 262 -2.35 -3.85 -19.51
N PHE A 263 -3.33 -3.66 -18.62
CA PHE A 263 -4.22 -2.51 -18.64
C PHE A 263 -3.47 -1.20 -18.35
N SER A 264 -2.56 -1.18 -17.37
CA SER A 264 -1.75 0.03 -17.11
C SER A 264 -0.91 0.41 -18.32
N SER A 265 -0.29 -0.57 -18.99
CA SER A 265 0.49 -0.33 -20.21
C SER A 265 -0.39 0.24 -21.34
N ILE A 266 -1.57 -0.32 -21.57
CA ILE A 266 -2.53 0.18 -22.59
C ILE A 266 -2.94 1.61 -22.26
N GLN A 267 -3.29 1.90 -21.01
CA GLN A 267 -3.66 3.26 -20.57
C GLN A 267 -2.51 4.25 -20.79
N SER A 268 -1.27 3.86 -20.47
CA SER A 268 -0.09 4.71 -20.71
C SER A 268 0.12 5.02 -22.20
N VAL A 269 -0.07 4.03 -23.09
CA VAL A 269 -0.03 4.26 -24.56
C VAL A 269 -1.16 5.20 -24.97
N GLU A 270 -2.39 4.90 -24.57
CA GLU A 270 -3.58 5.67 -24.96
C GLU A 270 -3.47 7.14 -24.54
N ARG A 271 -3.03 7.40 -23.30
CA ARG A 271 -2.80 8.76 -22.78
C ARG A 271 -1.80 9.52 -23.65
N ARG A 272 -0.63 8.92 -23.92
CA ARG A 272 0.41 9.54 -24.74
C ARG A 272 -0.06 9.78 -26.19
N SER A 273 -0.78 8.83 -26.77
CA SER A 273 -1.35 8.97 -28.11
C SER A 273 -2.41 10.08 -28.18
N LYS A 274 -3.28 10.20 -27.17
CA LYS A 274 -4.27 11.28 -27.07
C LYS A 274 -3.59 12.64 -26.98
N LEU A 275 -2.58 12.78 -26.11
CA LEU A 275 -1.84 14.03 -25.95
C LEU A 275 -1.07 14.41 -27.22
N LEU A 276 -0.45 13.44 -27.90
CA LEU A 276 0.20 13.68 -29.18
C LEU A 276 -0.81 14.13 -30.24
N TRP A 277 -1.93 13.42 -30.38
CA TRP A 277 -2.99 13.79 -31.31
C TRP A 277 -3.53 15.20 -31.04
N TRP A 278 -3.77 15.53 -29.77
CA TRP A 278 -4.21 16.85 -29.33
C TRP A 278 -3.21 17.96 -29.74
N LYS A 279 -1.93 17.74 -29.47
CA LYS A 279 -0.86 18.66 -29.87
C LYS A 279 -0.77 18.82 -31.40
N GLU A 280 -0.80 17.73 -32.15
CA GLU A 280 -0.65 17.77 -33.62
C GLU A 280 -1.85 18.43 -34.32
N THR A 281 -3.06 18.13 -33.85
CA THR A 281 -4.27 18.69 -34.46
C THR A 281 -4.51 20.15 -34.08
N LEU A 282 -4.00 20.60 -32.93
CA LEU A 282 -4.31 21.91 -32.34
C LEU A 282 -5.82 22.19 -32.34
N TYR A 283 -6.60 21.15 -32.03
CA TYR A 283 -8.05 21.17 -31.96
C TYR A 283 -8.49 21.29 -30.51
N SER A 284 -9.39 22.22 -30.25
CA SER A 284 -10.04 22.41 -28.95
C SER A 284 -11.29 21.53 -28.84
N PRO A 285 -11.32 20.56 -27.91
CA PRO A 285 -12.54 19.81 -27.63
C PRO A 285 -13.66 20.69 -27.06
N SER A 286 -13.32 21.70 -26.26
CA SER A 286 -14.31 22.60 -25.63
C SER A 286 -14.94 23.56 -26.64
N LEU A 287 -14.16 24.13 -27.56
CA LEU A 287 -14.66 25.03 -28.60
C LEU A 287 -15.16 24.31 -29.85
N LYS A 288 -14.79 23.05 -30.03
CA LYS A 288 -14.98 22.27 -31.26
C LYS A 288 -14.39 22.95 -32.51
N ASN A 289 -13.26 23.62 -32.35
CA ASN A 289 -12.58 24.37 -33.41
C ASN A 289 -11.06 24.36 -33.18
N SER A 290 -10.28 24.84 -34.16
CA SER A 290 -8.82 24.98 -33.97
C SER A 290 -8.48 26.08 -32.97
N TYR A 291 -7.47 25.87 -32.14
CA TYR A 291 -6.91 26.90 -31.26
C TYR A 291 -6.44 28.14 -32.03
N ARG A 292 -6.10 27.99 -33.32
CA ARG A 292 -5.73 29.11 -34.21
C ARG A 292 -6.88 30.10 -34.46
N SER A 293 -8.12 29.73 -34.14
CA SER A 293 -9.29 30.59 -34.35
C SER A 293 -9.56 31.56 -33.21
N VAL A 294 -8.87 31.43 -32.08
CA VAL A 294 -9.00 32.32 -30.90
C VAL A 294 -7.76 33.20 -30.74
N ASN A 295 -7.90 34.33 -30.07
CA ASN A 295 -6.78 35.24 -29.84
C ASN A 295 -5.76 34.66 -28.84
N GLU A 296 -4.52 35.15 -28.91
CA GLU A 296 -3.36 34.64 -28.14
C GLU A 296 -3.61 34.55 -26.63
N ILE A 297 -4.27 35.54 -26.04
CA ILE A 297 -4.55 35.58 -24.60
C ILE A 297 -5.52 34.44 -24.21
N GLN A 298 -6.55 34.22 -25.03
CA GLN A 298 -7.53 33.15 -24.81
C GLN A 298 -6.93 31.77 -25.07
N GLN A 299 -6.00 31.64 -26.03
CA GLN A 299 -5.37 30.36 -26.35
C GLN A 299 -4.75 29.71 -25.12
N ALA A 300 -3.94 30.45 -24.35
CA ALA A 300 -3.27 29.92 -23.16
C ALA A 300 -4.25 29.30 -22.15
N ILE A 301 -5.36 29.99 -21.89
CA ILE A 301 -6.37 29.54 -20.92
C ILE A 301 -7.12 28.31 -21.43
N ILE A 302 -7.56 28.34 -22.69
CA ILE A 302 -8.39 27.27 -23.27
C ILE A 302 -7.55 26.00 -23.45
N ILE A 303 -6.30 26.12 -23.90
CA ILE A 303 -5.37 24.99 -24.06
C ILE A 303 -5.06 24.36 -22.70
N ALA A 304 -4.77 25.17 -21.68
CA ALA A 304 -4.52 24.66 -20.33
C ALA A 304 -5.74 23.91 -19.78
N ASN A 305 -6.95 24.45 -19.96
CA ASN A 305 -8.19 23.80 -19.53
C ASN A 305 -8.48 22.51 -20.31
N ASP A 306 -8.35 22.52 -21.64
CA ASP A 306 -8.57 21.34 -22.47
C ASP A 306 -7.55 20.24 -22.19
N LEU A 307 -6.30 20.61 -21.91
CA LEU A 307 -5.27 19.68 -21.47
C LEU A 307 -5.63 19.09 -20.10
N TYR A 308 -5.95 19.93 -19.12
CA TYR A 308 -6.35 19.47 -17.77
C TYR A 308 -7.47 18.44 -17.80
N ASN A 309 -8.49 18.66 -18.64
CA ASN A 309 -9.62 17.73 -18.78
C ASN A 309 -9.26 16.37 -19.43
N GLN A 310 -8.06 16.24 -19.99
CA GLN A 310 -7.55 14.99 -20.57
C GLN A 310 -6.54 14.28 -19.65
N LEU A 311 -6.07 14.95 -18.60
CA LEU A 311 -5.00 14.45 -17.75
C LEU A 311 -5.55 13.65 -16.55
N PRO A 312 -4.84 12.58 -16.13
CA PRO A 312 -5.05 11.94 -14.84
C PRO A 312 -4.59 12.85 -13.68
N SER A 313 -4.85 12.44 -12.44
CA SER A 313 -4.45 13.17 -11.23
C SER A 313 -2.94 13.29 -11.01
N ILE A 314 -2.13 12.55 -11.76
CA ILE A 314 -0.68 12.41 -11.58
C ILE A 314 -0.04 12.61 -12.94
N VAL A 315 0.79 13.63 -13.12
CA VAL A 315 1.39 13.97 -14.41
C VAL A 315 2.88 14.27 -14.25
N PRO A 316 3.74 13.78 -15.15
CA PRO A 316 5.16 14.12 -15.14
C PRO A 316 5.38 15.51 -15.70
N VAL A 317 6.46 16.18 -15.28
CA VAL A 317 6.85 17.53 -15.71
C VAL A 317 6.96 17.65 -17.24
N SER A 318 7.27 16.54 -17.94
CA SER A 318 7.25 16.51 -19.41
C SER A 318 5.91 16.95 -20.05
N VAL A 319 4.78 16.81 -19.34
CA VAL A 319 3.46 17.30 -19.77
C VAL A 319 3.39 18.83 -19.74
N ASP A 320 4.05 19.49 -18.78
CA ASP A 320 4.14 20.95 -18.75
C ASP A 320 4.94 21.49 -19.94
N TYR A 321 6.01 20.79 -20.31
CA TYR A 321 6.76 21.10 -21.52
C TYR A 321 5.95 20.86 -22.79
N LEU A 322 5.12 19.80 -22.82
CA LEU A 322 4.17 19.58 -23.91
C LEU A 322 3.21 20.76 -24.06
N LEU A 323 2.64 21.27 -22.96
CA LEU A 323 1.77 22.44 -22.97
C LEU A 323 2.48 23.68 -23.52
N ARG A 324 3.68 23.96 -23.01
CA ARG A 324 4.48 25.11 -23.45
C ARG A 324 4.83 25.02 -24.93
N ASP A 325 5.27 23.86 -25.40
CA ASP A 325 5.62 23.64 -26.80
C ASP A 325 4.38 23.75 -27.70
N THR A 326 3.22 23.26 -27.25
CA THR A 326 1.95 23.40 -27.96
C THR A 326 1.54 24.86 -28.12
N LEU A 327 1.75 25.69 -27.08
CA LEU A 327 1.53 27.14 -27.18
C LEU A 327 2.53 27.82 -28.13
N LEU A 328 3.79 27.39 -28.15
CA LEU A 328 4.80 27.91 -29.07
C LEU A 328 4.50 27.56 -30.53
N LEU A 329 3.82 26.44 -30.81
CA LEU A 329 3.40 26.09 -32.18
C LEU A 329 2.28 26.99 -32.73
N LEU A 330 1.62 27.77 -31.87
CA LEU A 330 0.51 28.66 -32.25
C LEU A 330 0.94 30.11 -32.46
N ASN A 331 2.08 30.52 -31.88
CA ASN A 331 2.63 31.87 -31.93
C ASN A 331 3.83 31.94 -32.87
#